data_AF-A0A350PI08-F1
#
_entry.id   AF-A0A350PI08-F1
#
_cell.length_a   1.000
_cell.length_b   1.000
_cell.length_c   1.000
_cell.angle_alpha   90.00
_cell.angle_beta   90.00
_cell.angle_gamma   90.00
#
_symmetry.space_group_name_H-M   'P 1'
#
loop_
_entity.id
_entity.type
_entity.pdbx_description
1 polymer ?
#
loop_
_entity_poly.entity_id
_entity_poly.type
_entity_poly.pdbx_seq_one_letter_code
_entity_poly.pdbx_strand_id
1 'polypeptide(L)'
;MILKRDVLNFSASPSTNFSSNFGNPYTKRDSRYTETTFQFDSGTLNTEHTDLFVAGDFNSWKLNKESQLKYNPSTDLWTTRFIIKQGNYRYKYFQRNSNFENSSSVPINDSITNRYQEYRAFVYYRDPVKNYHRLLFSDSFNSRK
;
A
#
# COMPACT_ATOMS: atom_id res chain seq x y z
N MET A 1 17.14 5.59 -6.92
CA MET A 1 17.46 5.77 -5.48
C MET A 1 17.08 4.49 -4.76
N ILE A 2 17.94 3.94 -3.89
CA ILE A 2 17.62 2.72 -3.13
C ILE A 2 16.92 3.15 -1.84
N LEU A 3 15.69 2.68 -1.61
CA LEU A 3 15.04 2.83 -0.31
C LEU A 3 15.66 1.81 0.66
N LYS A 4 15.76 2.19 1.94
CA LYS A 4 16.33 1.37 3.00
C LYS A 4 15.68 -0.02 3.01
N ARG A 5 16.44 -1.07 3.33
CA ARG A 5 15.90 -2.43 3.52
C ARG A 5 14.76 -2.39 4.54
N ASP A 6 13.59 -2.88 4.14
CA ASP A 6 12.44 -3.02 5.02
C ASP A 6 12.38 -4.45 5.57
N VAL A 7 12.26 -4.58 6.89
CA VAL A 7 12.16 -5.87 7.61
C VAL A 7 10.80 -5.95 8.28
N LEU A 8 10.17 -7.13 8.27
CA LEU A 8 8.99 -7.43 9.09
C LEU A 8 9.29 -7.08 10.55
N ASN A 9 8.39 -6.35 11.24
CA ASN A 9 8.58 -5.66 12.55
C ASN A 9 9.01 -4.18 12.45
N PHE A 10 8.22 -3.37 11.75
CA PHE A 10 8.40 -1.91 11.72
C PHE A 10 8.33 -1.31 13.14
N SER A 11 9.29 -0.46 13.51
CA SER A 11 9.06 0.48 14.60
C SER A 11 7.89 1.39 14.20
N ALA A 12 6.87 1.46 15.05
CA ALA A 12 5.67 2.22 14.81
C ALA A 12 5.86 3.75 14.90
N SER A 13 7.00 4.31 14.50
CA SER A 13 7.27 5.74 14.46
C SER A 13 6.92 6.30 13.08
N PRO A 14 5.70 6.82 12.84
CA PRO A 14 5.37 7.44 11.57
C PRO A 14 6.19 8.72 11.46
N SER A 15 6.67 9.04 10.25
CA SER A 15 6.98 10.44 9.97
C SER A 15 5.66 11.23 10.08
N THR A 16 5.62 12.17 11.02
CA THR A 16 4.41 12.84 11.51
C THR A 16 3.84 13.89 10.56
N ASN A 17 4.34 13.99 9.32
CA ASN A 17 4.10 15.13 8.44
C ASN A 17 3.36 14.77 7.14
N PHE A 18 2.34 13.91 7.21
CA PHE A 18 1.41 13.72 6.09
C PHE A 18 0.04 14.30 6.46
N SER A 19 -0.24 15.50 5.95
CA SER A 19 -1.54 16.16 6.09
C SER A 19 -2.58 15.69 5.06
N SER A 20 -2.19 14.80 4.12
CA SER A 20 -3.03 14.35 3.01
C SER A 20 -3.12 12.83 2.93
N ASN A 21 -4.30 12.34 2.55
CA ASN A 21 -4.56 10.95 2.17
C ASN A 21 -4.04 10.58 0.77
N PHE A 22 -3.13 11.39 0.22
CA PHE A 22 -2.52 11.21 -1.10
C PHE A 22 -1.03 11.50 -1.04
N GLY A 23 -0.28 10.91 -1.96
CA GLY A 23 1.14 11.19 -2.14
C GLY A 23 1.36 12.64 -2.54
N ASN A 24 2.50 13.19 -2.12
CA ASN A 24 2.89 14.57 -2.38
C ASN A 24 4.12 14.60 -3.33
N PRO A 25 3.92 14.40 -4.64
CA PRO A 25 4.97 14.60 -5.63
C PRO A 25 5.41 16.07 -5.65
N TYR A 26 6.70 16.32 -5.85
CA TYR A 26 7.17 17.68 -6.09
C TYR A 26 6.50 18.25 -7.35
N THR A 27 5.96 19.46 -7.21
CA THR A 27 5.24 20.17 -8.28
C THR A 27 6.19 20.85 -9.27
N LYS A 28 7.44 21.09 -8.87
CA LYS A 28 8.44 21.76 -9.70
C LYS A 28 8.74 20.96 -10.97
N ARG A 29 8.93 21.67 -12.10
CA ARG A 29 9.21 21.06 -13.41
C ARG A 29 10.62 20.45 -13.52
N ASP A 30 11.55 20.92 -12.70
CA ASP A 30 12.92 20.40 -12.61
C ASP A 30 13.04 19.14 -11.76
N SER A 31 11.96 18.76 -11.04
CA SER A 31 11.92 17.51 -10.29
C SER A 31 12.04 16.31 -11.23
N ARG A 32 12.87 15.35 -10.82
CA ARG A 32 13.21 14.20 -11.65
C ARG A 32 12.38 12.99 -11.29
N TYR A 33 12.19 12.10 -12.25
CA TYR A 33 11.81 10.73 -11.96
C TYR A 33 13.06 9.93 -11.61
N THR A 34 12.94 9.05 -10.62
CA THR A 34 14.01 8.12 -10.25
C THR A 34 13.47 6.70 -10.31
N GLU A 35 14.31 5.78 -10.77
CA GLU A 35 14.05 4.37 -10.57
C GLU A 35 14.28 4.05 -9.09
N THR A 36 13.20 3.67 -8.42
CA THR A 36 13.17 3.28 -7.01
C THR A 36 13.04 1.78 -6.93
N THR A 37 14.00 1.15 -6.26
CA THR A 37 13.94 -0.29 -5.94
C THR A 37 13.35 -0.44 -4.55
N PHE A 38 12.25 -1.19 -4.45
CA PHE A 38 11.69 -1.65 -3.19
C PHE A 38 12.33 -2.98 -2.82
N GLN A 39 12.69 -3.13 -1.56
CA GLN A 39 13.32 -4.33 -1.02
C GLN A 39 12.59 -4.73 0.27
N PHE A 40 12.03 -5.94 0.27
CA PHE A 40 11.28 -6.50 1.38
C PHE A 40 11.94 -7.78 1.86
N ASP A 41 12.25 -7.81 3.15
CA ASP A 41 12.69 -9.00 3.86
C ASP A 41 11.49 -9.66 4.55
N SER A 42 11.12 -10.85 4.09
CA SER A 42 9.99 -11.61 4.60
C SER A 42 10.25 -12.17 6.00
N GLY A 43 11.50 -12.28 6.44
CA GLY A 43 11.85 -12.85 7.75
C GLY A 43 11.21 -14.22 7.97
N THR A 44 10.36 -14.32 8.99
CA THR A 44 9.65 -15.56 9.37
C THR A 44 8.30 -15.75 8.65
N LEU A 45 7.93 -14.86 7.73
CA LEU A 45 6.69 -14.99 6.99
C LEU A 45 6.75 -16.24 6.11
N ASN A 46 5.73 -17.11 6.18
CA ASN A 46 5.62 -18.22 5.24
C ASN A 46 5.28 -17.64 3.85
N THR A 47 6.25 -17.68 2.93
CA THR A 47 6.08 -17.23 1.55
C THR A 47 5.72 -18.35 0.59
N GLU A 48 5.55 -19.58 1.07
CA GLU A 48 5.04 -20.67 0.24
C GLU A 48 3.64 -20.33 -0.24
N HIS A 49 3.40 -20.52 -1.54
CA HIS A 49 2.11 -20.24 -2.17
C HIS A 49 1.55 -18.84 -1.86
N THR A 50 2.44 -17.85 -1.75
CA THR A 50 2.07 -16.47 -1.44
C THR A 50 2.68 -15.50 -2.44
N ASP A 51 1.81 -14.77 -3.14
CA ASP A 51 2.23 -13.62 -3.94
C ASP A 51 2.42 -12.41 -3.03
N LEU A 52 3.57 -11.75 -3.15
CA LEU A 52 3.89 -10.52 -2.43
C LEU A 52 3.84 -9.31 -3.38
N PHE A 53 3.32 -8.19 -2.88
CA PHE A 53 3.17 -6.96 -3.65
C PHE A 53 3.60 -5.74 -2.85
N VAL A 54 3.98 -4.67 -3.54
CA VAL A 54 4.11 -3.32 -2.97
C VAL A 54 3.16 -2.36 -3.66
N ALA A 55 2.37 -1.63 -2.88
CA ALA A 55 1.45 -0.64 -3.41
C ALA A 55 1.44 0.62 -2.56
N GLY A 56 1.16 1.75 -3.19
CA GLY A 56 1.21 3.04 -2.55
C GLY A 56 0.63 4.15 -3.40
N ASP A 57 0.86 5.38 -2.96
CA ASP A 57 0.33 6.55 -3.66
C ASP A 57 0.88 6.66 -5.11
N PHE A 58 2.08 6.13 -5.38
CA PHE A 58 2.74 6.18 -6.68
C PHE A 58 2.05 5.33 -7.77
N ASN A 59 1.32 4.27 -7.38
CA ASN A 59 0.59 3.41 -8.32
C ASN A 59 -0.93 3.40 -8.03
N SER A 60 -1.43 4.40 -7.32
CA SER A 60 -2.83 4.51 -6.92
C SER A 60 -3.33 3.25 -6.16
N TRP A 61 -2.46 2.66 -5.34
CA TRP A 61 -2.77 1.47 -4.53
C TRP A 61 -3.21 0.24 -5.35
N LYS A 62 -2.84 0.15 -6.64
CA LYS A 62 -3.19 -0.98 -7.50
C LYS A 62 -2.27 -2.17 -7.24
N LEU A 63 -2.88 -3.36 -7.10
CA LEU A 63 -2.17 -4.64 -6.98
C LEU A 63 -2.25 -5.37 -8.32
N ASN A 64 -1.21 -5.22 -9.13
CA ASN A 64 -1.07 -5.81 -10.46
C ASN A 64 0.30 -6.50 -10.61
N LYS A 65 0.57 -7.08 -11.79
CA LYS A 65 1.82 -7.77 -12.09
C LYS A 65 3.07 -6.89 -11.94
N GLU A 66 2.96 -5.57 -12.15
CA GLU A 66 4.08 -4.63 -11.99
C GLU A 66 4.43 -4.40 -10.51
N SER A 67 3.41 -4.39 -9.65
CA SER A 67 3.58 -4.30 -8.19
C SER A 67 4.03 -5.58 -7.51
N GLN A 68 4.05 -6.70 -8.23
CA GLN A 68 4.45 -7.99 -7.68
C GLN A 68 5.96 -8.00 -7.40
N LEU A 69 6.31 -8.40 -6.19
CA LEU A 69 7.69 -8.59 -5.76
C LEU A 69 8.24 -9.91 -6.31
N LYS A 70 9.52 -9.91 -6.67
CA LYS A 70 10.25 -11.08 -7.12
C LYS A 70 11.34 -11.42 -6.12
N TYR A 71 11.40 -12.68 -5.73
CA TYR A 71 12.46 -13.18 -4.85
C TYR A 71 13.81 -13.17 -5.58
N ASN A 72 14.81 -12.62 -4.92
CA ASN A 72 16.20 -12.64 -5.37
C ASN A 72 17.03 -13.58 -4.46
N PRO A 73 17.39 -14.79 -4.93
CA PRO A 73 18.14 -15.77 -4.14
C PRO A 73 19.53 -15.30 -3.71
N SER A 74 20.14 -14.36 -4.44
CA SER A 74 21.49 -13.86 -4.11
C SER A 74 21.52 -12.94 -2.89
N THR A 75 20.41 -12.25 -2.61
CA THR A 75 20.29 -11.30 -1.51
C THR A 75 19.32 -11.75 -0.43
N ASP A 76 18.59 -12.84 -0.67
CA ASP A 76 17.48 -13.32 0.16
C ASP A 76 16.40 -12.25 0.39
N LEU A 77 16.09 -11.48 -0.66
CA LEU A 77 15.15 -10.36 -0.59
C LEU A 77 14.14 -10.39 -1.73
N TRP A 78 12.94 -9.92 -1.42
CA TRP A 78 11.88 -9.67 -2.38
C TRP A 78 12.03 -8.26 -2.96
N THR A 79 12.06 -8.14 -4.27
CA THR A 79 12.34 -6.85 -4.94
C THR A 79 11.41 -6.55 -6.09
N THR A 80 11.12 -5.26 -6.28
CA THR A 80 10.50 -4.73 -7.50
C THR A 80 10.97 -3.28 -7.72
N ARG A 81 10.73 -2.74 -8.92
CA ARG A 81 11.21 -1.42 -9.32
C ARG A 81 10.07 -0.58 -9.91
N PHE A 82 10.04 0.69 -9.54
CA PHE A 82 9.12 1.68 -10.08
C PHE A 82 9.86 2.96 -10.45
N ILE A 83 9.43 3.59 -11.55
CA ILE A 83 9.86 4.94 -11.90
C ILE A 83 8.92 5.92 -11.19
N ILE A 84 9.41 6.63 -10.18
CA ILE A 84 8.60 7.50 -9.32
C ILE A 84 9.16 8.92 -9.38
N LYS A 85 8.28 9.92 -9.48
CA LYS A 85 8.65 11.33 -9.40
C LYS A 85 9.20 11.64 -8.00
N GLN A 86 10.17 12.55 -7.87
CA GLN A 86 10.63 12.97 -6.55
C GLN A 86 9.47 13.56 -5.73
N GLY A 87 9.38 13.17 -4.45
CA GLY A 87 8.33 13.58 -3.54
C GLY A 87 8.15 12.61 -2.38
N ASN A 88 7.06 12.78 -1.63
CA ASN A 88 6.73 11.93 -0.49
C ASN A 88 5.57 11.00 -0.83
N TYR A 89 5.74 9.70 -0.66
CA TYR A 89 4.74 8.69 -0.99
C TYR A 89 4.58 7.72 0.17
N ARG A 90 3.33 7.35 0.47
CA ARG A 90 3.05 6.24 1.37
C ARG A 90 3.00 4.95 0.56
N TYR A 91 3.44 3.86 1.15
CA TYR A 91 3.38 2.54 0.57
C TYR A 91 3.19 1.48 1.66
N LYS A 92 2.71 0.31 1.27
CA LYS A 92 2.62 -0.88 2.10
C LYS A 92 2.94 -2.12 1.26
N TYR A 93 3.35 -3.17 1.95
CA TYR A 93 3.45 -4.51 1.38
C TYR A 93 2.15 -5.28 1.59
N PHE A 94 1.80 -6.12 0.63
CA PHE A 94 0.60 -6.95 0.65
C PHE A 94 0.96 -8.38 0.33
N GLN A 95 0.21 -9.31 0.92
CA GLN A 95 0.27 -10.73 0.62
C GLN A 95 -1.05 -11.20 0.03
N ARG A 96 -0.99 -12.16 -0.89
CA ARG A 96 -2.15 -12.83 -1.45
C ARG A 96 -1.85 -14.32 -1.57
N ASN A 97 -2.77 -15.15 -1.09
CA ASN A 97 -2.62 -16.60 -1.17
C ASN A 97 -2.80 -17.06 -2.63
N SER A 98 -1.78 -17.66 -3.23
CA SER A 98 -1.79 -18.07 -4.64
C SER A 98 -2.54 -19.38 -4.87
N ASN A 99 -2.90 -20.14 -3.83
CA ASN A 99 -3.66 -21.40 -3.97
C ASN A 99 -5.15 -21.16 -4.24
N PHE A 100 -5.66 -19.96 -3.98
CA PHE A 100 -7.06 -19.61 -4.23
C PHE A 100 -7.13 -18.47 -5.25
N GLU A 101 -7.75 -18.71 -6.40
CA GLU A 101 -7.87 -17.73 -7.48
C GLU A 101 -8.62 -16.45 -7.05
N ASN A 102 -9.51 -16.54 -6.06
CA ASN A 102 -10.30 -15.43 -5.52
C ASN A 102 -9.82 -14.95 -4.14
N SER A 103 -8.55 -15.18 -3.79
CA SER A 103 -8.01 -14.69 -2.53
C SER A 103 -7.93 -13.16 -2.52
N SER A 104 -8.41 -12.57 -1.42
CA SER A 104 -8.25 -11.14 -1.18
C SER A 104 -6.82 -10.84 -0.74
N SER A 105 -6.23 -9.80 -1.30
CA SER A 105 -4.93 -9.31 -0.85
C SER A 105 -5.06 -8.62 0.51
N VAL A 106 -4.18 -8.98 1.44
CA VAL A 106 -4.17 -8.44 2.81
C VAL A 106 -2.88 -7.66 3.01
N PRO A 107 -2.93 -6.44 3.59
CA PRO A 107 -1.70 -5.71 3.92
C PRO A 107 -0.92 -6.48 4.98
N ILE A 108 0.39 -6.63 4.74
CA ILE A 108 1.32 -7.20 5.72
C ILE A 108 1.49 -6.13 6.80
N ASN A 109 0.87 -6.34 7.95
CA ASN A 109 0.96 -5.45 9.10
C ASN A 109 1.42 -6.21 10.34
N ASP A 110 2.02 -5.47 11.27
CA ASP A 110 2.06 -5.89 12.66
C ASP A 110 0.68 -5.57 13.28
N SER A 111 0.05 -6.57 13.87
CA SER A 111 -1.25 -6.45 14.54
C SER A 111 -1.18 -5.55 15.77
N ILE A 112 0.04 -5.24 16.26
CA ILE A 112 0.29 -4.39 17.41
C ILE A 112 0.63 -2.98 16.91
N THR A 113 -0.39 -2.23 16.48
CA THR A 113 -0.21 -0.80 16.23
C THR A 113 -1.25 0.01 16.99
N ASN A 114 -0.82 0.80 17.98
CA ASN A 114 -1.66 1.74 18.73
C ASN A 114 -1.99 2.99 17.87
N ARG A 115 -2.53 2.76 16.67
CA ARG A 115 -2.71 3.75 15.61
C ARG A 115 -4.11 4.35 15.66
N TYR A 116 -4.19 5.65 15.43
CA TYR A 116 -5.42 6.28 14.96
C TYR A 116 -5.71 5.81 13.53
N GLN A 117 -6.85 5.16 13.34
CA GLN A 117 -7.35 4.72 12.04
C GLN A 117 -8.54 5.60 11.67
N GLU A 118 -8.54 6.17 10.47
CA GLU A 118 -9.70 6.85 9.89
C GLU A 118 -10.53 5.81 9.13
N TYR A 119 -11.82 5.71 9.45
CA TYR A 119 -12.80 4.91 8.74
C TYR A 119 -13.77 5.84 8.02
N ARG A 120 -14.17 5.45 6.81
CA ARG A 120 -15.15 6.20 6.01
C ARG A 120 -16.33 5.31 5.66
N ALA A 121 -17.53 5.72 6.04
CA ALA A 121 -18.76 5.04 5.70
C ALA A 121 -19.44 5.73 4.51
N PHE A 122 -20.03 4.92 3.62
CA PHE A 122 -20.82 5.38 2.49
C PHE A 122 -22.16 4.64 2.48
N VAL A 123 -23.28 5.39 2.45
CA VAL A 123 -24.62 4.81 2.33
C VAL A 123 -25.16 5.13 0.94
N TYR A 124 -25.44 4.08 0.19
CA TYR A 124 -25.99 4.17 -1.17
C TYR A 124 -27.46 3.75 -1.20
N TYR A 125 -28.26 4.49 -1.95
CA TYR A 125 -29.63 4.12 -2.30
C TYR A 125 -29.71 3.76 -3.78
N ARG A 126 -30.16 2.55 -4.08
CA ARG A 126 -30.44 2.12 -5.45
C ARG A 126 -31.81 2.63 -5.86
N ASP A 127 -31.84 3.62 -6.74
CA ASP A 127 -33.09 4.18 -7.25
C ASP A 127 -33.78 3.18 -8.18
N PRO A 128 -35.01 2.71 -7.86
CA PRO A 128 -35.71 1.70 -8.65
C PRO A 128 -36.24 2.24 -9.99
N VAL A 129 -36.38 3.55 -10.13
CA VAL A 129 -36.87 4.20 -11.34
C VAL A 129 -35.72 4.57 -12.26
N LYS A 130 -34.64 5.11 -11.70
CA LYS A 130 -33.53 5.65 -12.47
C LYS A 130 -32.37 4.68 -12.69
N ASN A 131 -32.39 3.50 -12.07
CA ASN A 131 -31.40 2.43 -12.23
C ASN A 131 -29.94 2.86 -11.97
N TYR A 132 -29.71 3.75 -11.01
CA TYR A 132 -28.36 4.06 -10.52
C TYR A 132 -28.32 4.19 -8.99
N HIS A 133 -27.11 4.08 -8.43
CA HIS A 133 -26.88 4.21 -6.99
C HIS A 133 -26.61 5.67 -6.65
N ARG A 134 -27.44 6.25 -5.78
CA ARG A 134 -27.25 7.59 -5.21
C ARG A 134 -26.46 7.47 -3.91
N LEU A 135 -25.40 8.25 -3.76
CA LEU A 135 -24.76 8.43 -2.47
C LEU A 135 -25.64 9.35 -1.61
N LEU A 136 -26.24 8.82 -0.54
CA LEU A 136 -27.09 9.59 0.35
C LEU A 136 -26.30 10.20 1.51
N PHE A 137 -25.30 9.47 2.00
CA PHE A 137 -24.54 9.85 3.18
C PHE A 137 -23.10 9.38 3.06
N SER A 138 -22.16 10.26 3.43
CA SER A 138 -20.77 9.88 3.67
C SER A 138 -20.31 10.49 4.97
N ASP A 139 -19.66 9.69 5.81
CA ASP A 139 -19.13 10.17 7.08
C ASP A 139 -17.77 9.53 7.38
N SER A 140 -16.97 10.22 8.18
CA SER A 140 -15.63 9.78 8.56
C SER A 140 -15.48 9.79 10.07
N PHE A 141 -15.04 8.67 10.63
CA PHE A 141 -14.85 8.49 12.07
C PHE A 141 -13.48 7.88 12.34
N ASN A 142 -12.90 8.23 13.49
CA ASN A 142 -11.57 7.75 13.88
C ASN A 142 -11.66 6.69 14.98
N SER A 143 -10.73 5.74 15.01
CA SER A 143 -10.58 4.83 16.15
C SER A 143 -10.31 5.61 17.43
N ARG A 144 -10.92 5.18 18.54
CA ARG A 144 -10.65 5.76 19.86
C ARG A 144 -9.29 5.28 20.37
N LYS A 145 -8.65 6.14 21.16
CA LYS A 145 -7.39 5.85 21.86
C LYS A 145 -7.62 4.83 22.97
#